data_AF-A0A966FPS6-F1
#
_entry.id   AF-A0A966FPS6-F1
#
_cell.length_a   1.000
_cell.length_b   1.000
_cell.length_c   1.000
_cell.angle_alpha   90.00
_cell.angle_beta   90.00
_cell.angle_gamma   90.00
#
_symmetry.space_group_name_H-M   'P 1'
#
loop_
_entity.id
_entity.type
_entity.pdbx_description
1 polymer ?
#
loop_
_entity_poly.entity_id
_entity_poly.type
_entity_poly.pdbx_seq_one_letter_code
_entity_poly.pdbx_strand_id
1 'polypeptide(L)'
;GKDSILSYKNKVEKVLDKIEVEIPKEEKYFVTITFSKFVTDEELKKLVKEYNIEILAIEGRSIEKGTNLKGTFFVTPENGMLYDKKLLLDMLQRNNAEFKGFIAIVVNIQNKDIQKLRNNKIVFLIDPSADTHFVRNPKHEKTNSWDGYAPSLFSELEKNKLLNP
;
A
#
# COMPACT_ATOMS: atom_id res chain seq x y z
N GLY A 1 -5.44 2.83 17.52
CA GLY A 1 -4.45 3.20 18.57
C GLY A 1 -3.23 2.33 18.42
N LYS A 2 -2.06 2.72 18.96
CA LYS A 2 -0.81 1.97 18.76
C LYS A 2 -0.93 0.47 19.07
N ASP A 3 -1.59 0.10 20.17
CA ASP A 3 -1.75 -1.30 20.56
C ASP A 3 -2.64 -2.10 19.59
N SER A 4 -3.64 -1.46 18.98
CA SER A 4 -4.50 -2.10 17.98
C SER A 4 -3.73 -2.38 16.68
N ILE A 5 -2.81 -1.50 16.30
CA ILE A 5 -1.94 -1.67 15.12
C ILE A 5 -0.96 -2.82 15.33
N LEU A 6 -0.33 -2.89 16.50
CA LEU A 6 0.59 -3.99 16.83
C LEU A 6 -0.12 -5.33 16.93
N SER A 7 -1.30 -5.36 17.55
CA SER A 7 -2.14 -6.57 17.60
C SER A 7 -2.55 -7.03 16.19
N TYR A 8 -2.92 -6.10 15.31
CA TYR A 8 -3.23 -6.40 13.91
C TYR A 8 -2.03 -6.97 13.17
N LYS A 9 -0.86 -6.32 13.28
CA LYS A 9 0.39 -6.81 12.69
C LYS A 9 0.69 -8.24 13.15
N ASN A 10 0.65 -8.51 14.45
CA ASN A 10 0.90 -9.86 15.00
C ASN A 10 -0.09 -10.90 14.49
N LYS A 11 -1.36 -10.54 14.27
CA LYS A 11 -2.36 -11.44 13.68
C LYS A 11 -1.99 -11.78 12.23
N VAL A 12 -1.60 -10.78 11.44
CA VAL A 12 -1.20 -10.97 10.04
C VAL A 12 0.10 -11.78 9.93
N GLU A 13 1.10 -11.53 10.79
CA GLU A 13 2.34 -12.33 10.82
C GLU A 13 2.05 -13.81 11.04
N LYS A 14 1.11 -14.17 11.94
CA LYS A 14 0.68 -15.56 12.13
C LYS A 14 0.02 -16.18 10.90
N VAL A 15 -0.62 -15.39 10.04
CA VAL A 15 -1.16 -15.86 8.77
C VAL A 15 -0.03 -16.09 7.78
N LEU A 16 0.94 -15.18 7.71
CA LEU A 16 2.13 -15.34 6.86
C LEU A 16 2.96 -16.57 7.24
N ASP A 17 3.09 -16.87 8.53
CA ASP A 17 3.77 -18.08 9.03
C ASP A 17 3.07 -19.37 8.55
N LYS A 18 1.73 -19.37 8.46
CA LYS A 18 0.99 -20.50 7.89
C LYS A 18 1.22 -20.63 6.39
N ILE A 19 1.16 -19.50 5.68
CA ILE A 19 1.42 -19.46 4.23
C ILE A 19 2.84 -19.98 3.92
N GLU A 20 3.83 -19.66 4.75
CA GLU A 20 5.21 -20.17 4.60
C GLU A 20 5.27 -21.70 4.54
N VAL A 21 4.49 -22.37 5.38
CA VAL A 21 4.51 -23.82 5.56
C VAL A 21 3.55 -24.54 4.60
N GLU A 22 2.37 -23.98 4.39
CA GLU A 22 1.26 -24.66 3.70
C GLU A 22 1.27 -24.43 2.17
N ILE A 23 1.92 -23.36 1.69
CA ILE A 23 1.88 -22.96 0.27
C ILE A 23 3.25 -23.18 -0.39
N PRO A 24 3.32 -23.76 -1.61
CA PRO A 24 4.57 -23.91 -2.35
C PRO A 24 5.33 -22.59 -2.53
N LYS A 25 6.66 -22.66 -2.58
CA LYS A 25 7.55 -21.48 -2.63
C LYS A 25 7.35 -20.63 -3.88
N GLU A 26 6.99 -21.27 -4.99
CA GLU A 26 6.83 -20.67 -6.31
C GLU A 26 5.42 -20.12 -6.55
N GLU A 27 4.45 -20.55 -5.73
CA GLU A 27 3.05 -20.12 -5.84
C GLU A 27 2.95 -18.62 -5.53
N LYS A 28 2.17 -17.91 -6.34
CA LYS A 28 1.90 -16.49 -6.13
C LYS A 28 0.73 -16.31 -5.18
N TYR A 29 0.85 -15.31 -4.32
CA TYR A 29 -0.18 -14.95 -3.36
C TYR A 29 -0.58 -13.48 -3.55
N PHE A 30 -1.88 -13.22 -3.48
CA PHE A 30 -2.43 -11.87 -3.53
C PHE A 30 -2.30 -11.21 -2.17
N VAL A 31 -1.59 -10.08 -2.10
CA VAL A 31 -1.31 -9.38 -0.86
C VAL A 31 -1.39 -7.86 -1.05
N THR A 32 -1.65 -7.16 0.05
CA THR A 32 -1.40 -5.72 0.16
C THR A 32 -0.14 -5.47 0.97
N ILE A 33 0.86 -4.81 0.41
CA ILE A 33 2.08 -4.42 1.11
C ILE A 33 1.92 -2.96 1.54
N THR A 34 1.85 -2.72 2.85
CA THR A 34 1.87 -1.37 3.42
C THR A 34 3.32 -0.97 3.72
N PHE A 35 3.72 0.23 3.29
CA PHE A 35 5.07 0.72 3.52
C PHE A 35 5.23 1.33 4.92
N SER A 36 6.44 1.28 5.46
CA SER A 36 6.79 1.89 6.75
C SER A 36 7.08 3.38 6.66
N LYS A 37 7.25 3.91 5.45
CA LYS A 37 7.50 5.32 5.15
C LYS A 37 6.93 5.67 3.77
N PHE A 38 6.97 6.95 3.40
CA PHE A 38 6.72 7.34 2.02
C PHE A 38 7.80 6.77 1.11
N VAL A 39 7.39 5.99 0.12
CA VAL A 39 8.29 5.32 -0.83
C VAL A 39 8.38 6.15 -2.12
N THR A 40 9.61 6.38 -2.56
CA THR A 40 9.89 7.09 -3.82
C THR A 40 9.67 6.19 -5.05
N ASP A 41 9.64 6.79 -6.25
CA ASP A 41 9.56 6.04 -7.50
C ASP A 41 10.75 5.07 -7.67
N GLU A 42 11.95 5.53 -7.33
CA GLU A 42 13.18 4.73 -7.39
C GLU A 42 13.17 3.56 -6.41
N GLU A 43 12.72 3.78 -5.16
CA GLU A 43 12.59 2.73 -4.16
C GLU A 43 11.54 1.69 -4.55
N LEU A 44 10.39 2.14 -5.09
CA LEU A 44 9.34 1.24 -5.56
C LEU A 44 9.85 0.38 -6.73
N LYS A 45 10.49 0.99 -7.74
CA LYS A 45 11.09 0.27 -8.87
C LYS A 45 12.12 -0.75 -8.42
N LYS A 46 12.97 -0.39 -7.45
CA LYS A 46 13.95 -1.30 -6.87
C LYS A 46 13.28 -2.48 -6.18
N LEU A 47 12.29 -2.23 -5.34
CA LEU A 47 11.53 -3.26 -4.62
C LEU A 47 10.88 -4.24 -5.61
N VAL A 48 10.20 -3.73 -6.63
CA VAL A 48 9.49 -4.55 -7.62
C VAL A 48 10.45 -5.46 -8.37
N LYS A 49 11.59 -4.93 -8.78
CA LYS A 49 12.63 -5.69 -9.48
C LYS A 49 13.30 -6.74 -8.58
N GLU A 50 13.62 -6.39 -7.34
CA GLU A 50 14.33 -7.24 -6.40
C GLU A 50 13.53 -8.49 -6.01
N TYR A 51 12.22 -8.34 -5.86
CA TYR A 51 11.33 -9.41 -5.39
C TYR A 51 10.39 -9.95 -6.48
N ASN A 52 10.62 -9.61 -7.75
CA ASN A 52 9.81 -10.04 -8.89
C ASN A 52 8.30 -9.85 -8.66
N ILE A 53 7.93 -8.67 -8.17
CA ILE A 53 6.56 -8.35 -7.75
C ILE A 53 5.70 -8.03 -8.97
N GLU A 54 4.55 -8.68 -9.08
CA GLU A 54 3.53 -8.32 -10.06
C GLU A 54 2.56 -7.32 -9.41
N ILE A 55 2.70 -6.04 -9.75
CA ILE A 55 1.82 -4.99 -9.22
C ILE A 55 0.46 -5.06 -9.91
N LEU A 56 -0.60 -4.86 -9.12
CA LEU A 56 -1.97 -4.71 -9.58
C LEU A 56 -2.47 -3.28 -9.34
N ALA A 57 -2.10 -2.68 -8.21
CA ALA A 57 -2.38 -1.27 -7.91
C ALA A 57 -1.31 -0.67 -6.99
N ILE A 58 -1.13 0.64 -7.08
CA ILE A 58 -0.21 1.43 -6.25
C ILE A 58 -1.03 2.53 -5.59
N GLU A 59 -0.96 2.61 -4.27
CA GLU A 59 -1.58 3.66 -3.47
C GLU A 59 -0.54 4.76 -3.19
N GLY A 60 -0.90 6.01 -3.45
CA GLY A 60 -0.05 7.19 -3.25
C GLY A 60 -0.68 8.25 -2.35
N ARG A 61 0.17 9.03 -1.69
CA ARG A 61 -0.22 10.17 -0.86
C ARG A 61 0.06 11.48 -1.58
N SER A 62 -0.91 12.38 -1.56
CA SER A 62 -0.74 13.78 -1.96
C SER A 62 -1.16 14.73 -0.84
N ILE A 63 -0.70 15.98 -0.91
CA ILE A 63 -1.15 17.08 -0.05
C ILE A 63 -1.58 18.25 -0.92
N GLU A 64 -2.82 18.71 -0.79
CA GLU A 64 -3.31 19.92 -1.46
C GLU A 64 -2.58 21.15 -0.92
N LYS A 65 -2.02 21.95 -1.84
CA LYS A 65 -1.34 23.21 -1.49
C LYS A 65 -2.39 24.24 -1.07
N GLY A 66 -2.12 24.91 0.05
CA GLY A 66 -2.97 25.98 0.59
C GLY A 66 -3.89 25.51 1.73
N THR A 67 -4.41 24.28 1.67
CA THR A 67 -5.27 23.72 2.73
C THR A 67 -4.55 22.69 3.61
N ASN A 68 -3.44 22.12 3.12
CA ASN A 68 -2.76 20.97 3.72
C ASN A 68 -3.65 19.72 3.86
N LEU A 69 -4.74 19.63 3.10
CA LEU A 69 -5.57 18.43 3.07
C LEU A 69 -4.81 17.27 2.44
N LYS A 70 -4.91 16.10 3.07
CA LYS A 70 -4.24 14.88 2.61
C LYS A 70 -5.15 14.13 1.64
N GLY A 71 -4.66 13.86 0.43
CA GLY A 71 -5.32 13.01 -0.54
C GLY A 71 -4.68 11.62 -0.60
N THR A 72 -5.49 10.58 -0.82
CA THR A 72 -5.01 9.27 -1.27
C THR A 72 -5.45 9.09 -2.72
N PHE A 73 -4.58 8.56 -3.57
CA PHE A 73 -4.92 8.18 -4.94
C PHE A 73 -4.41 6.79 -5.27
N PHE A 74 -4.99 6.20 -6.32
CA PHE A 74 -4.59 4.91 -6.85
C PHE A 74 -4.13 5.06 -8.29
N VAL A 75 -3.02 4.38 -8.64
CA VAL A 75 -2.57 4.20 -10.02
C VAL A 75 -2.34 2.73 -10.28
N THR A 76 -2.54 2.29 -11.52
CA THR A 76 -2.35 0.89 -11.93
C THR A 76 -1.29 0.80 -13.02
N PRO A 77 -0.59 -0.33 -13.14
CA PRO A 77 0.30 -0.58 -14.26
C PRO A 77 -0.43 -0.50 -15.60
N GLU A 78 0.25 0.06 -16.60
CA GLU A 78 -0.29 0.21 -17.95
C GLU A 78 0.85 0.11 -18.97
N ASN A 79 0.64 -0.61 -20.07
CA ASN A 79 1.61 -0.74 -21.18
C ASN A 79 3.03 -1.15 -20.74
N GLY A 80 3.14 -2.05 -19.76
CA GLY A 80 4.42 -2.52 -19.22
C GLY A 80 5.14 -1.53 -18.28
N MET A 81 4.55 -0.37 -18.00
CA MET A 81 5.02 0.59 -17.02
C MET A 81 4.33 0.35 -15.66
N LEU A 82 4.98 0.72 -14.56
CA LEU A 82 4.38 0.63 -13.22
C LEU A 82 3.14 1.53 -13.07
N TYR A 83 3.14 2.67 -13.76
CA TYR A 83 2.02 3.61 -13.87
C TYR A 83 2.36 4.67 -14.93
N ASP A 84 1.35 5.38 -15.44
CA ASP A 84 1.57 6.56 -16.28
C ASP A 84 1.97 7.77 -15.41
N LYS A 85 3.27 8.11 -15.45
CA LYS A 85 3.82 9.24 -14.71
C LYS A 85 3.26 10.58 -15.16
N LYS A 86 2.95 10.75 -16.45
CA LYS A 86 2.39 12.00 -16.97
C LYS A 86 0.98 12.20 -16.43
N LEU A 87 0.15 11.15 -16.51
CA LEU A 87 -1.21 11.18 -15.97
C LEU A 87 -1.24 11.53 -14.47
N LEU A 88 -0.32 10.95 -13.69
CA LEU A 88 -0.15 11.27 -12.28
C LEU A 88 0.19 12.76 -12.08
N LEU A 89 1.19 13.28 -12.80
CA LEU A 89 1.61 14.68 -12.68
C LEU A 89 0.49 15.64 -13.08
N ASP A 90 -0.25 15.35 -14.16
CA ASP A 90 -1.38 16.14 -14.61
C ASP A 90 -2.50 16.13 -13.56
N MET A 91 -2.79 14.98 -12.94
CA MET A 91 -3.76 14.87 -11.85
C MET A 91 -3.36 15.73 -10.65
N LEU A 92 -2.10 15.65 -10.21
CA LEU A 92 -1.60 16.43 -9.08
C LEU A 92 -1.66 17.93 -9.37
N GLN A 93 -1.29 18.35 -10.58
CA GLN A 93 -1.34 19.75 -10.99
C GLN A 93 -2.76 20.30 -11.00
N ARG A 94 -3.73 19.57 -11.55
CA ARG A 94 -5.15 19.97 -11.58
C ARG A 94 -5.74 20.19 -10.18
N ASN A 95 -5.27 19.42 -9.21
CA ASN A 95 -5.72 19.51 -7.82
C ASN A 95 -4.82 20.40 -6.96
N ASN A 96 -3.90 21.18 -7.58
CA ASN A 96 -2.91 21.98 -6.87
C ASN A 96 -2.22 21.21 -5.73
N ALA A 97 -1.90 19.93 -5.96
CA ALA A 97 -1.42 19.02 -4.94
C ALA A 97 0.06 18.67 -5.14
N GLU A 98 0.75 18.36 -4.04
CA GLU A 98 2.10 17.84 -4.02
C GLU A 98 2.08 16.34 -3.73
N PHE A 99 2.83 15.56 -4.52
CA PHE A 99 3.04 14.14 -4.23
C PHE A 99 4.02 13.96 -3.07
N LYS A 100 3.68 13.13 -2.09
CA LYS A 100 4.57 12.80 -0.96
C LYS A 100 5.28 11.47 -1.10
N GLY A 101 4.69 10.52 -1.83
CA GLY A 101 5.26 9.19 -2.01
C GLY A 101 4.17 8.11 -2.06
N PHE A 102 4.59 6.92 -2.40
CA PHE A 102 3.76 5.72 -2.35
C PHE A 102 3.65 5.22 -0.92
N ILE A 103 2.48 4.67 -0.59
CA ILE A 103 2.13 4.28 0.79
C ILE A 103 1.72 2.82 0.90
N ALA A 104 1.22 2.22 -0.18
CA ALA A 104 0.97 0.79 -0.28
C ALA A 104 0.99 0.32 -1.74
N ILE A 105 1.10 -1.00 -1.93
CA ILE A 105 0.88 -1.67 -3.22
C ILE A 105 0.03 -2.92 -3.02
N VAL A 106 -0.83 -3.20 -4.00
CA VAL A 106 -1.59 -4.44 -4.13
C VAL A 106 -0.91 -5.27 -5.21
N VAL A 107 -0.56 -6.52 -4.89
CA VAL A 107 0.36 -7.31 -5.73
C VAL A 107 0.04 -8.80 -5.70
N ASN A 108 0.52 -9.49 -6.73
CA ASN A 108 0.81 -10.92 -6.66
C ASN A 108 2.32 -11.10 -6.46
N ILE A 109 2.71 -11.88 -5.45
CA ILE A 109 4.12 -12.14 -5.11
C ILE A 109 4.31 -13.61 -4.74
N GLN A 110 5.47 -14.19 -5.09
CA GLN A 110 5.77 -15.59 -4.76
C GLN A 110 5.98 -15.77 -3.26
N ASN A 111 5.53 -16.88 -2.68
CA ASN A 111 5.67 -17.15 -1.24
C ASN A 111 7.12 -17.03 -0.76
N LYS A 112 8.10 -17.54 -1.53
CA LYS A 112 9.53 -17.41 -1.18
C LYS A 112 10.00 -15.96 -1.02
N ASP A 113 9.36 -15.02 -1.71
CA ASP A 113 9.75 -13.61 -1.71
C ASP A 113 8.95 -12.82 -0.65
N ILE A 114 7.74 -13.26 -0.30
CA ILE A 114 7.01 -12.79 0.90
C ILE A 114 7.90 -12.92 2.14
N GLN A 115 8.48 -14.10 2.37
CA GLN A 115 9.28 -14.35 3.58
C GLN A 115 10.53 -13.47 3.67
N LYS A 116 11.18 -13.20 2.54
CA LYS A 116 12.31 -12.26 2.51
C LYS A 116 11.85 -10.82 2.75
N LEU A 117 10.70 -10.46 2.18
CA LEU A 117 10.17 -9.10 2.21
C LEU A 117 9.67 -8.70 3.60
N ARG A 118 9.24 -9.65 4.45
CA ARG A 118 8.86 -9.41 5.86
C ARG A 118 9.94 -8.68 6.66
N ASN A 119 11.22 -8.91 6.33
CA ASN A 119 12.36 -8.31 7.01
C ASN A 119 12.85 -7.01 6.35
N ASN A 120 12.20 -6.57 5.27
CA ASN A 120 12.60 -5.36 4.56
C ASN A 120 12.17 -4.10 5.36
N LYS A 121 13.13 -3.19 5.60
CA LYS A 121 12.90 -1.98 6.39
C LYS A 121 11.85 -1.03 5.81
N ILE A 122 11.62 -1.05 4.49
CA ILE A 122 10.60 -0.19 3.85
C ILE A 122 9.19 -0.79 3.94
N VAL A 123 9.08 -2.07 4.32
CA VAL A 123 7.81 -2.77 4.46
C VAL A 123 7.38 -2.77 5.91
N PHE A 124 6.18 -2.25 6.17
CA PHE A 124 5.59 -2.31 7.50
C PHE A 124 4.85 -3.63 7.71
N LEU A 125 4.04 -4.00 6.72
CA LEU A 125 3.16 -5.18 6.77
C LEU A 125 2.92 -5.72 5.37
N ILE A 126 2.89 -7.05 5.24
CA ILE A 126 2.38 -7.76 4.07
C ILE A 126 1.08 -8.42 4.47
N ASP A 127 -0.03 -7.95 3.94
CA ASP A 127 -1.37 -8.36 4.35
C ASP A 127 -2.00 -9.29 3.31
N PRO A 128 -2.08 -10.61 3.58
CA PRO A 128 -2.72 -11.59 2.71
C PRO A 128 -4.24 -11.58 2.83
N SER A 129 -4.82 -10.78 3.75
CA SER A 129 -6.26 -10.67 3.96
C SER A 129 -6.93 -9.63 3.07
N ALA A 130 -6.25 -9.17 2.01
CA ALA A 130 -6.68 -8.09 1.13
C ALA A 130 -8.11 -8.27 0.56
N ASP A 131 -8.70 -9.47 0.59
CA ASP A 131 -10.13 -9.69 0.31
C ASP A 131 -11.13 -9.10 1.34
N THR A 132 -10.69 -8.79 2.57
CA THR A 132 -11.60 -8.37 3.65
C THR A 132 -11.64 -6.85 3.89
N HIS A 133 -10.62 -6.11 3.47
CA HIS A 133 -10.49 -4.67 3.77
C HIS A 133 -10.86 -3.76 2.59
N PHE A 134 -10.88 -4.30 1.36
CA PHE A 134 -11.36 -3.57 0.17
C PHE A 134 -12.89 -3.61 0.02
N VAL A 135 -13.63 -4.25 0.94
CA VAL A 135 -15.09 -4.34 0.89
C VAL A 135 -15.72 -3.37 1.90
N ARG A 136 -16.18 -2.23 1.39
CA ARG A 136 -17.22 -1.33 1.93
C ARG A 136 -16.98 -0.72 3.33
N ASN A 137 -16.92 0.61 3.37
CA ASN A 137 -17.28 1.39 4.57
C ASN A 137 -18.82 1.51 4.63
N PRO A 138 -19.54 0.81 5.52
CA PRO A 138 -21.00 0.79 5.53
C PRO A 138 -21.63 2.13 5.87
N LYS A 139 -20.87 3.10 6.38
CA LYS A 139 -21.37 4.44 6.77
C LYS A 139 -21.37 5.47 5.63
N HIS A 140 -20.78 5.15 4.47
CA HIS A 140 -20.58 6.12 3.38
C HIS A 140 -21.15 5.68 2.02
N GLU A 141 -22.06 4.70 1.99
CA GLU A 141 -22.70 4.22 0.76
C GLU A 141 -23.52 5.26 -0.03
N LYS A 142 -23.81 6.42 0.57
CA LYS A 142 -24.75 7.42 0.00
C LYS A 142 -24.10 8.70 -0.51
N THR A 143 -22.78 8.85 -0.44
CA THR A 143 -22.10 10.06 -0.92
C THR A 143 -21.23 9.70 -2.12
N ASN A 144 -21.64 10.12 -3.32
CA ASN A 144 -20.85 10.11 -4.55
C ASN A 144 -19.67 11.11 -4.50
N SER A 145 -19.09 11.34 -3.33
CA SER A 145 -17.91 12.18 -3.17
C SER A 145 -16.72 11.30 -2.81
N TRP A 146 -15.60 11.64 -3.40
CA TRP A 146 -14.28 11.05 -3.22
C TRP A 146 -13.73 11.14 -1.77
N ASP A 147 -14.58 11.52 -0.80
CA ASP A 147 -14.25 11.80 0.60
C ASP A 147 -14.36 10.57 1.52
N GLY A 148 -14.67 9.39 0.96
CA GLY A 148 -15.00 8.17 1.73
C GLY A 148 -14.04 7.00 1.60
N TYR A 149 -12.90 7.15 0.91
CA TYR A 149 -12.00 6.01 0.68
C TYR A 149 -11.11 5.73 1.89
N ALA A 150 -11.19 4.47 2.32
CA ALA A 150 -10.72 3.86 3.56
C ALA A 150 -9.45 4.48 4.17
N PRO A 151 -9.38 4.64 5.51
CA PRO A 151 -8.09 4.81 6.16
C PRO A 151 -7.28 3.54 5.89
N SER A 152 -6.39 3.60 4.89
CA SER A 152 -5.37 2.57 4.69
C SER A 152 -4.57 2.43 5.99
N LEU A 153 -4.02 1.24 6.26
CA LEU A 153 -3.19 1.02 7.45
C LEU A 153 -2.12 2.11 7.61
N PHE A 154 -1.59 2.60 6.48
CA PHE A 154 -0.67 3.73 6.44
C PHE A 154 -1.22 5.02 7.09
N SER A 155 -2.50 5.36 6.87
CA SER A 155 -3.15 6.52 7.50
C SER A 155 -3.21 6.39 9.04
N GLU A 156 -3.40 5.17 9.54
CA GLU A 156 -3.29 4.88 10.98
C GLU A 156 -1.83 5.02 11.46
N LEU A 157 -0.83 4.59 10.68
CA LEU A 157 0.59 4.80 11.02
C LEU A 157 0.94 6.30 11.10
N GLU A 158 0.49 7.09 10.13
CA GLU A 158 0.63 8.54 10.12
C GLU A 158 0.04 9.18 11.39
N LYS A 159 -1.22 8.83 11.70
CA LYS A 159 -1.95 9.36 12.86
C LYS A 159 -1.27 9.01 14.19
N ASN A 160 -0.70 7.81 14.29
CA ASN A 160 -0.06 7.32 15.51
C ASN A 160 1.47 7.59 15.55
N LYS A 161 2.02 8.33 14.57
CA LYS A 161 3.46 8.65 14.44
C LYS A 161 4.35 7.39 14.45
N LEU A 162 3.95 6.38 13.69
CA LEU A 162 4.65 5.10 13.57
C LEU A 162 5.37 4.91 12.23
N LEU A 163 5.46 5.97 11.42
CA LEU A 163 6.27 5.94 10.20
C LEU A 163 7.75 5.98 10.53
N ASN A 164 8.55 5.22 9.78
CA ASN A 164 9.99 5.34 9.78
C ASN A 164 10.41 6.67 9.10
N PRO A 165 11.43 7.36 9.63
CA PRO A 165 12.00 8.53 8.98
C PRO A 165 12.68 8.19 7.64
#